data_AF-A0A523TBC6-F1
#
_entry.id   AF-A0A523TBC6-F1
#
_cell.length_a   1.000
_cell.length_b   1.000
_cell.length_c   1.000
_cell.angle_alpha   90.00
_cell.angle_beta   90.00
_cell.angle_gamma   90.00
#
_symmetry.space_group_name_H-M   'P 1'
#
loop_
_entity.id
_entity.type
_entity.pdbx_description
1 polymer ?
#
loop_
_entity_poly.entity_id
_entity_poly.type
_entity_poly.pdbx_seq_one_letter_code
_entity_poly.pdbx_strand_id
1 'polypeptide(L)'
;MSEDEPPKTPDVEIEETEPNIADLKRELESAKKNLVEMDSLNDKIMKLETDVSNRDEKIGKFEEELNELRSTDSKSKEAIKDLEHRLSQKELEITRLEGSVEDLSIAKKKIEDLQKEYKKLEEEMRAFQKIAENEPRFVILKDLTEFGEMRLNQVSMKAGVSPAQAKKWLEELERAGLVEIHGEGRDSNPLVSKKK
;
A
#
# COMPACT_ATOMS: atom_id res chain seq x y z
N MET A 1 126.01 11.43 24.51
CA MET A 1 125.17 10.33 25.00
C MET A 1 124.01 10.21 24.03
N SER A 2 124.23 9.42 22.98
CA SER A 2 123.20 8.92 22.08
C SER A 2 123.58 7.46 21.91
N GLU A 3 122.92 6.58 22.67
CA GLU A 3 123.08 5.14 22.53
C GLU A 3 122.34 4.76 21.23
N ASP A 4 123.07 4.76 20.12
CA ASP A 4 122.60 4.12 18.89
C ASP A 4 122.53 2.61 19.18
N GLU A 5 121.30 2.10 19.23
CA GLU A 5 121.04 0.66 19.25
C GLU A 5 121.76 0.00 18.05
N PRO A 6 122.47 -1.12 18.27
CA PRO A 6 123.17 -1.82 17.20
C PRO A 6 122.17 -2.26 16.13
N PRO A 7 122.53 -2.21 14.84
CA PRO A 7 121.64 -2.62 13.76
C PRO A 7 121.24 -4.08 13.96
N LYS A 8 119.92 -4.32 14.10
CA LYS A 8 119.36 -5.68 14.19
C LYS A 8 119.82 -6.46 12.97
N THR A 9 120.36 -7.66 13.18
CA THR A 9 120.78 -8.56 12.10
C THR A 9 119.56 -8.97 11.26
N PRO A 10 119.70 -9.14 9.94
CA PRO A 10 118.57 -9.48 9.04
C PRO A 10 117.73 -10.66 9.52
N ASP A 11 118.35 -11.66 10.17
CA ASP A 11 117.67 -12.84 10.69
C ASP A 11 116.66 -12.54 11.82
N VAL A 12 116.86 -11.47 12.60
CA VAL A 12 115.96 -11.05 13.69
C VAL A 12 114.75 -10.27 13.16
N GLU A 13 114.95 -9.49 12.09
CA GLU A 13 113.83 -8.84 11.37
C GLU A 13 112.99 -9.87 10.59
N ILE A 14 113.60 -10.96 10.12
CA ILE A 14 112.89 -12.07 9.48
C ILE A 14 112.05 -12.86 10.52
N GLU A 15 112.58 -13.11 11.72
CA GLU A 15 111.84 -13.78 12.82
C GLU A 15 110.64 -12.95 13.33
N GLU A 16 110.71 -11.62 13.36
CA GLU A 16 109.58 -10.75 13.74
C GLU A 16 108.53 -10.59 12.62
N THR A 17 108.90 -10.81 11.35
CA THR A 17 108.00 -10.61 10.20
C THR A 17 107.17 -11.84 9.84
N GLU A 18 107.68 -13.06 10.06
CA GLU A 18 106.92 -14.31 9.87
C GLU A 18 105.62 -14.43 10.70
N PRO A 19 105.58 -14.15 12.02
CA PRO A 19 104.35 -14.22 12.81
C PRO A 19 103.33 -13.16 12.38
N ASN A 20 103.78 -11.95 12.03
CA ASN A 20 102.92 -10.89 11.49
C ASN A 20 102.26 -11.31 10.16
N ILE A 21 102.99 -12.00 9.28
CA ILE A 21 102.44 -12.54 8.02
C ILE A 21 101.40 -13.62 8.30
N ALA A 22 101.61 -14.46 9.31
CA ALA A 22 100.67 -15.52 9.69
C ALA A 22 99.35 -14.95 10.24
N ASP A 23 99.42 -13.90 11.06
CA ASP A 23 98.23 -13.22 11.60
C ASP A 23 97.47 -12.44 10.51
N LEU A 24 98.17 -11.72 9.63
CA LEU A 24 97.56 -11.07 8.46
C LEU A 24 96.86 -12.08 7.54
N LYS A 25 97.42 -13.28 7.36
CA LYS A 25 96.75 -14.35 6.59
C LYS A 25 95.48 -14.83 7.27
N ARG A 26 95.46 -14.96 8.60
CA ARG A 26 94.25 -15.33 9.35
C ARG A 26 93.18 -14.25 9.24
N GLU A 27 93.56 -12.99 9.37
CA GLU A 27 92.65 -11.86 9.20
C GLU A 27 92.07 -11.81 7.79
N LEU A 28 92.90 -12.03 6.75
CA LEU A 28 92.47 -12.10 5.36
C LEU A 28 91.45 -13.23 5.13
N GLU A 29 91.70 -14.43 5.66
CA GLU A 29 90.76 -15.55 5.54
C GLU A 29 89.45 -15.30 6.30
N SER A 30 89.53 -14.67 7.48
CA SER A 30 88.35 -14.22 8.21
C SER A 30 87.55 -13.17 7.43
N ALA A 31 88.22 -12.19 6.82
CA ALA A 31 87.59 -11.15 6.02
C ALA A 31 86.91 -11.73 4.77
N LYS A 32 87.55 -12.70 4.09
CA LYS A 32 86.94 -13.43 2.97
C LYS A 32 85.68 -14.16 3.39
N LYS A 33 85.70 -14.85 4.54
CA LYS A 33 84.53 -15.54 5.07
C LYS A 33 83.38 -14.55 5.35
N ASN A 34 83.69 -13.41 5.97
CA ASN A 34 82.70 -12.37 6.24
C ASN A 34 82.10 -11.81 4.94
N LEU A 35 82.90 -11.66 3.88
CA LEU A 35 82.43 -11.19 2.58
C LEU A 35 81.39 -12.14 1.97
N VAL A 36 81.64 -13.44 2.03
CA VAL A 36 80.69 -14.48 1.57
C VAL A 36 79.40 -14.46 2.40
N GLU A 37 79.50 -14.24 3.71
CA GLU A 37 78.32 -14.09 4.58
C GLU A 37 77.52 -12.82 4.23
N MET A 38 78.19 -11.71 3.90
CA MET A 38 77.53 -10.48 3.43
C MET A 38 76.77 -10.70 2.13
N ASP A 39 77.35 -11.41 1.15
CA ASP A 39 76.66 -11.73 -0.10
C ASP A 39 75.38 -12.54 0.16
N SER A 40 75.46 -13.54 1.05
CA SER A 40 74.29 -14.35 1.44
C SER A 40 73.22 -13.53 2.16
N LEU A 41 73.61 -12.56 2.99
CA LEU A 41 72.67 -11.64 3.63
C LEU A 41 72.02 -10.71 2.61
N ASN A 42 72.78 -10.23 1.62
CA ASN A 42 72.26 -9.37 0.57
C ASN A 42 71.20 -10.08 -0.28
N ASP A 43 71.42 -11.35 -0.63
CA ASP A 43 70.43 -12.20 -1.30
C ASP A 43 69.13 -12.36 -0.48
N LYS A 44 69.27 -12.49 0.86
CA LYS A 44 68.10 -12.56 1.75
C LYS A 44 67.35 -11.23 1.81
N ILE A 45 68.06 -10.11 1.82
CA ILE A 45 67.46 -8.77 1.80
C ILE A 45 66.64 -8.60 0.52
N MET A 46 67.21 -8.90 -0.65
CA MET A 46 66.49 -8.79 -1.93
C MET A 46 65.22 -9.64 -1.98
N LYS A 47 65.25 -10.86 -1.41
CA LYS A 47 64.06 -11.72 -1.30
C LYS A 47 63.00 -11.11 -0.40
N LEU A 48 63.41 -10.59 0.76
CA LEU A 48 62.49 -9.94 1.70
C LEU A 48 61.88 -8.67 1.10
N GLU A 49 62.65 -7.86 0.37
CA GLU A 49 62.14 -6.68 -0.33
C GLU A 49 61.10 -7.05 -1.39
N THR A 50 61.35 -8.13 -2.14
CA THR A 50 60.39 -8.67 -3.11
C THR A 50 59.11 -9.16 -2.43
N ASP A 51 59.23 -9.86 -1.31
CA ASP A 51 58.09 -10.35 -0.53
C ASP A 51 57.27 -9.20 0.08
N VAL A 52 57.94 -8.14 0.54
CA VAL A 52 57.28 -6.92 1.04
C VAL A 52 56.51 -6.24 -0.09
N SER A 53 57.12 -6.01 -1.25
CA SER A 53 56.46 -5.43 -2.42
C SER A 53 55.21 -6.23 -2.83
N ASN A 54 55.32 -7.56 -2.87
CA ASN A 54 54.20 -8.44 -3.20
C ASN A 54 53.06 -8.37 -2.15
N ARG A 55 53.39 -8.14 -0.88
CA ARG A 55 52.40 -7.99 0.19
C ARG A 55 51.72 -6.63 0.11
N ASP A 56 52.46 -5.56 -0.18
CA ASP A 56 51.91 -4.21 -0.36
C ASP A 56 50.91 -4.16 -1.51
N GLU A 57 51.21 -4.83 -2.63
CA GLU A 57 50.25 -4.96 -3.74
C GLU A 57 48.96 -5.69 -3.33
N LYS A 58 49.07 -6.75 -2.51
CA LYS A 58 47.89 -7.47 -2.00
C LYS A 58 47.08 -6.62 -1.03
N ILE A 59 47.74 -5.84 -0.18
CA ILE A 59 47.08 -4.90 0.72
C ILE A 59 46.28 -3.88 -0.09
N GLY A 60 46.87 -3.29 -1.13
CA GLY A 60 46.16 -2.36 -2.02
C GLY A 60 44.90 -2.96 -2.64
N LYS A 61 44.97 -4.19 -3.15
CA LYS A 61 43.79 -4.89 -3.69
C LYS A 61 42.70 -5.11 -2.65
N PHE A 62 43.08 -5.54 -1.43
CA PHE A 62 42.09 -5.72 -0.36
C PHE A 62 41.47 -4.40 0.11
N GLU A 63 42.21 -3.30 0.07
CA GLU A 63 41.66 -1.97 0.38
C GLU A 63 40.64 -1.53 -0.67
N GLU A 64 40.90 -1.77 -1.96
CA GLU A 64 39.95 -1.52 -3.05
C GLU A 64 38.66 -2.34 -2.87
N GLU A 65 38.78 -3.66 -2.69
CA GLU A 65 37.64 -4.56 -2.46
C GLU A 65 36.82 -4.13 -1.23
N LEU A 66 37.48 -3.74 -0.15
CA LEU A 66 36.83 -3.29 1.08
C LEU A 66 36.05 -1.99 0.87
N ASN A 67 36.58 -1.08 0.05
CA ASN A 67 35.88 0.16 -0.29
C ASN A 67 34.66 -0.09 -1.18
N GLU A 68 34.75 -1.02 -2.13
CA GLU A 68 33.61 -1.44 -2.96
C GLU A 68 32.50 -2.09 -2.12
N LEU A 69 32.88 -2.97 -1.20
CA LEU A 69 31.95 -3.61 -0.26
C LEU A 69 31.25 -2.57 0.63
N ARG A 70 31.98 -1.59 1.16
CA ARG A 70 31.39 -0.48 1.94
C ARG A 70 30.40 0.35 1.13
N SER A 71 30.74 0.65 -0.13
CA SER A 71 29.84 1.37 -1.03
C SER A 71 28.55 0.58 -1.29
N THR A 72 28.67 -0.73 -1.52
CA THR A 72 27.54 -1.63 -1.75
C THR A 72 26.67 -1.79 -0.50
N ASP A 73 27.27 -1.92 0.69
CA ASP A 73 26.55 -1.96 1.97
C ASP A 73 25.76 -0.66 2.21
N SER A 74 26.35 0.50 1.93
CA SER A 74 25.67 1.80 2.06
C SER A 74 24.44 1.90 1.15
N LYS A 75 24.59 1.54 -0.14
CA LYS A 75 23.48 1.53 -1.10
C LYS A 75 22.37 0.55 -0.68
N SER A 76 22.76 -0.62 -0.18
CA SER A 76 21.81 -1.63 0.28
C SER A 76 21.02 -1.14 1.50
N LYS A 77 21.66 -0.46 2.45
CA LYS A 77 20.99 0.15 3.60
C LYS A 77 20.00 1.23 3.20
N GLU A 78 20.34 2.05 2.20
CA GLU A 78 19.41 3.06 1.66
C GLU A 78 18.21 2.41 0.98
N ALA A 79 18.43 1.37 0.17
CA ALA A 79 17.36 0.62 -0.48
C ALA A 79 16.41 -0.05 0.53
N ILE A 80 16.96 -0.61 1.63
CA ILE A 80 16.15 -1.18 2.72
C ILE A 80 15.25 -0.10 3.34
N LYS A 81 15.79 1.08 3.65
CA LYS A 81 15.00 2.19 4.21
C LYS A 81 13.87 2.65 3.29
N ASP A 82 14.13 2.73 1.98
CA ASP A 82 13.07 3.05 1.00
C ASP A 82 11.97 1.99 0.98
N LEU A 83 12.34 0.71 0.98
CA LEU A 83 11.40 -0.39 1.01
C LEU A 83 10.57 -0.40 2.29
N GLU A 84 11.18 -0.17 3.45
CA GLU A 84 10.49 -0.03 4.73
C GLU A 84 9.47 1.12 4.70
N HIS A 85 9.85 2.27 4.14
CA HIS A 85 8.94 3.40 4.00
C HIS A 85 7.73 3.07 3.11
N ARG A 86 7.99 2.45 1.95
CA ARG A 86 6.93 2.04 1.01
C ARG A 86 6.01 0.98 1.60
N LEU A 87 6.56 0.04 2.38
CA LEU A 87 5.77 -0.96 3.09
C LEU A 87 4.82 -0.29 4.09
N SER A 88 5.33 0.63 4.91
CA SER A 88 4.51 1.37 5.88
C SER A 88 3.38 2.16 5.21
N GLN A 89 3.64 2.81 4.06
CA GLN A 89 2.58 3.48 3.28
C GLN A 89 1.51 2.49 2.79
N LYS A 90 1.92 1.30 2.35
CA LYS A 90 0.99 0.27 1.88
C LYS A 90 0.14 -0.32 3.01
N GLU A 91 0.72 -0.49 4.21
CA GLU A 91 -0.03 -0.92 5.39
C GLU A 91 -1.12 0.10 5.77
N LEU A 92 -0.81 1.40 5.75
CA LEU A 92 -1.81 2.46 5.98
C LEU A 92 -2.92 2.45 4.93
N GLU A 93 -2.57 2.21 3.66
CA GLU A 93 -3.55 2.10 2.57
C GLU A 93 -4.48 0.90 2.78
N ILE A 94 -3.94 -0.25 3.20
CA ILE A 94 -4.72 -1.45 3.54
C ILE A 94 -5.71 -1.14 4.67
N THR A 95 -5.25 -0.57 5.79
CA THR A 95 -6.13 -0.23 6.92
C THR A 95 -7.26 0.72 6.50
N ARG A 96 -6.98 1.69 5.62
CA ARG A 96 -8.01 2.60 5.09
C ARG A 96 -9.03 1.86 4.22
N LEU A 97 -8.57 0.94 3.37
CA LEU A 97 -9.45 0.15 2.51
C LEU A 97 -10.30 -0.82 3.33
N GLU A 98 -9.74 -1.44 4.37
CA GLU A 98 -10.48 -2.29 5.32
C GLU A 98 -11.62 -1.51 5.98
N GLY A 99 -11.36 -0.28 6.47
CA GLY A 99 -12.42 0.58 7.01
C GLY A 99 -13.51 0.91 5.99
N SER A 100 -13.11 1.19 4.74
CA SER A 100 -14.09 1.46 3.66
C SER A 100 -14.96 0.24 3.33
N VAL A 101 -14.40 -0.97 3.42
CA VAL A 101 -15.16 -2.22 3.21
C VAL A 101 -16.17 -2.44 4.34
N GLU A 102 -15.80 -2.14 5.59
CA GLU A 102 -16.73 -2.22 6.72
C GLU A 102 -17.89 -1.24 6.56
N ASP A 103 -17.60 0.01 6.20
CA ASP A 103 -18.64 1.02 5.94
C ASP A 103 -19.61 0.59 4.83
N LEU A 104 -19.08 0.01 3.74
CA LEU A 104 -19.89 -0.54 2.65
C LEU A 104 -20.74 -1.73 3.10
N SER A 105 -20.22 -2.58 3.99
CA SER A 105 -20.97 -3.70 4.57
C SER A 105 -22.17 -3.20 5.41
N ILE A 106 -21.96 -2.16 6.21
CA ILE A 106 -23.02 -1.51 6.99
C ILE A 106 -24.07 -0.89 6.05
N ALA A 107 -23.63 -0.15 5.03
CA ALA A 107 -24.53 0.47 4.05
C ALA A 107 -25.38 -0.59 3.32
N LYS A 108 -24.77 -1.72 2.94
CA LYS A 108 -25.48 -2.84 2.31
C LYS A 108 -26.60 -3.40 3.19
N LYS A 109 -26.33 -3.65 4.48
CA LYS A 109 -27.36 -4.13 5.43
C LYS A 109 -28.53 -3.14 5.53
N LYS A 110 -28.23 -1.84 5.60
CA LYS A 110 -29.27 -0.79 5.64
C LYS A 110 -30.14 -0.80 4.39
N ILE A 111 -29.55 -1.02 3.21
CA ILE A 111 -30.31 -1.14 1.95
C ILE A 111 -31.21 -2.38 1.99
N GLU A 112 -30.71 -3.52 2.45
CA GLU A 112 -31.51 -4.76 2.58
C GLU A 112 -32.71 -4.57 3.52
N ASP A 113 -32.54 -3.85 4.63
CA ASP A 113 -33.64 -3.56 5.55
C ASP A 113 -34.66 -2.59 4.94
N LEU A 114 -34.21 -1.52 4.28
CA LEU A 114 -35.10 -0.60 3.55
C LEU A 114 -35.88 -1.32 2.44
N GLN A 115 -35.28 -2.30 1.76
CA GLN A 115 -35.98 -3.09 0.75
C GLN A 115 -37.11 -3.94 1.35
N LYS A 116 -36.91 -4.51 2.55
CA LYS A 116 -37.97 -5.24 3.25
C LYS A 116 -39.12 -4.31 3.64
N GLU A 117 -38.79 -3.13 4.18
CA GLU A 117 -39.77 -2.12 4.55
C GLU A 117 -40.58 -1.63 3.34
N TYR A 118 -39.89 -1.35 2.23
CA TYR A 118 -40.54 -0.96 0.98
C TYR A 118 -41.52 -2.02 0.49
N LYS A 119 -41.10 -3.30 0.49
CA LYS A 119 -41.97 -4.41 0.06
C LYS A 119 -43.22 -4.53 0.94
N LYS A 120 -43.06 -4.38 2.26
CA LYS A 120 -44.20 -4.38 3.20
C LYS A 120 -45.16 -3.23 2.90
N LEU A 121 -44.63 -2.03 2.69
CA LEU A 121 -45.45 -0.86 2.36
C LEU A 121 -46.17 -1.03 1.01
N GLU A 122 -45.52 -1.64 0.03
CA GLU A 122 -46.14 -1.95 -1.26
C GLU A 122 -47.30 -2.95 -1.11
N GLU A 123 -47.13 -3.99 -0.29
CA GLU A 123 -48.19 -4.96 0.02
C GLU A 123 -49.38 -4.29 0.74
N GLU A 124 -49.11 -3.43 1.72
CA GLU A 124 -50.13 -2.64 2.41
C GLU A 124 -50.89 -1.72 1.43
N MET A 125 -50.16 -1.01 0.55
CA MET A 125 -50.77 -0.14 -0.46
C MET A 125 -51.66 -0.92 -1.43
N ARG A 126 -51.22 -2.11 -1.88
CA ARG A 126 -52.06 -2.99 -2.71
C ARG A 126 -53.32 -3.47 -1.98
N ALA A 127 -53.22 -3.74 -0.68
CA ALA A 127 -54.39 -4.11 0.13
C ALA A 127 -55.39 -2.94 0.21
N PHE A 128 -54.91 -1.72 0.49
CA PHE A 128 -55.75 -0.52 0.48
C PHE A 128 -56.39 -0.27 -0.89
N GLN A 129 -55.63 -0.44 -1.98
CA GLN A 129 -56.15 -0.29 -3.34
C GLN A 129 -57.27 -1.29 -3.62
N LYS A 130 -57.13 -2.57 -3.24
CA LYS A 130 -58.21 -3.57 -3.40
C LYS A 130 -59.44 -3.22 -2.58
N ILE A 131 -59.27 -2.71 -1.36
CA ILE A 131 -60.41 -2.27 -0.54
C ILE A 131 -61.11 -1.10 -1.22
N ALA A 132 -60.35 -0.11 -1.68
CA ALA A 132 -60.88 1.05 -2.39
C ALA A 132 -61.60 0.64 -3.68
N GLU A 133 -61.03 -0.25 -4.50
CA GLU A 133 -61.66 -0.74 -5.75
C GLU A 133 -63.00 -1.45 -5.53
N ASN A 134 -63.21 -2.03 -4.33
CA ASN A 134 -64.49 -2.65 -3.95
C ASN A 134 -65.41 -1.68 -3.19
N GLU A 135 -64.97 -0.45 -2.89
CA GLU A 135 -65.80 0.56 -2.25
C GLU A 135 -66.66 1.25 -3.32
N PRO A 136 -68.00 1.20 -3.21
CA PRO A 136 -68.89 1.67 -4.27
C PRO A 136 -68.73 3.14 -4.67
N ARG A 137 -68.39 4.05 -3.75
CA ARG A 137 -68.12 5.46 -4.03
C ARG A 137 -66.84 5.63 -4.85
N PHE A 138 -65.81 4.81 -4.58
CA PHE A 138 -64.59 4.83 -5.39
C PHE A 138 -64.87 4.32 -6.82
N VAL A 139 -65.70 3.29 -6.99
CA VAL A 139 -66.17 2.84 -8.31
C VAL A 139 -66.88 3.98 -9.05
N ILE A 140 -67.77 4.70 -8.36
CA ILE A 140 -68.47 5.86 -8.93
C ILE A 140 -67.48 6.96 -9.34
N LEU A 141 -66.48 7.28 -8.52
CA LEU A 141 -65.46 8.28 -8.85
C LEU A 141 -64.58 7.86 -10.03
N LYS A 142 -64.23 6.56 -10.12
CA LYS A 142 -63.48 6.00 -11.25
C LYS A 142 -64.30 6.12 -12.53
N ASP A 143 -65.56 5.67 -12.52
CA ASP A 143 -66.46 5.78 -13.65
C ASP A 143 -66.68 7.26 -14.06
N LEU A 144 -66.89 8.18 -13.12
CA LEU A 144 -67.00 9.61 -13.43
C LEU A 144 -65.71 10.19 -14.02
N THR A 145 -64.54 9.64 -13.66
CA THR A 145 -63.26 10.04 -14.27
C THR A 145 -63.16 9.53 -15.72
N GLU A 146 -63.64 8.32 -16.00
CA GLU A 146 -63.60 7.70 -17.33
C GLU A 146 -64.68 8.26 -18.28
N PHE A 147 -65.90 8.48 -17.78
CA PHE A 147 -67.08 8.86 -18.57
C PHE A 147 -67.43 10.35 -18.48
N GLY A 148 -66.79 11.11 -17.57
CA GLY A 148 -66.99 12.55 -17.38
C GLY A 148 -68.26 12.90 -16.60
N GLU A 149 -69.41 12.45 -17.07
CA GLU A 149 -70.73 12.71 -16.47
C GLU A 149 -71.59 11.45 -16.47
N MET A 150 -72.37 11.24 -15.42
CA MET A 150 -73.29 10.10 -15.29
C MET A 150 -74.59 10.49 -14.62
N ARG A 151 -75.71 9.88 -15.01
CA ARG A 151 -77.00 10.05 -14.33
C ARG A 151 -77.08 9.17 -13.08
N LEU A 152 -77.81 9.61 -12.06
CA LEU A 152 -78.01 8.89 -10.78
C LEU A 152 -78.40 7.41 -10.97
N ASN A 153 -79.31 7.11 -11.90
CA ASN A 153 -79.71 5.73 -12.19
C ASN A 153 -78.59 4.90 -12.84
N GLN A 154 -77.73 5.53 -13.65
CA GLN A 154 -76.54 4.85 -14.21
C GLN A 154 -75.52 4.59 -13.10
N VAL A 155 -75.32 5.57 -12.22
CA VAL A 155 -74.48 5.44 -11.01
C VAL A 155 -74.99 4.31 -10.13
N SER A 156 -76.30 4.26 -9.85
CA SER A 156 -76.90 3.23 -9.00
C SER A 156 -76.82 1.83 -9.60
N MET A 157 -77.06 1.70 -10.91
CA MET A 157 -76.92 0.42 -11.63
C MET A 157 -75.48 -0.08 -11.62
N LYS A 158 -74.51 0.80 -11.91
CA LYS A 158 -73.09 0.42 -11.90
C LYS A 158 -72.56 0.08 -10.52
N ALA A 159 -72.97 0.83 -9.50
CA ALA A 159 -72.59 0.57 -8.12
C ALA A 159 -73.39 -0.58 -7.48
N GLY A 160 -74.35 -1.18 -8.19
CA GLY A 160 -75.14 -2.32 -7.71
C GLY A 160 -76.05 -2.01 -6.52
N VAL A 161 -76.49 -0.74 -6.38
CA VAL A 161 -77.31 -0.30 -5.25
C VAL A 161 -78.59 0.40 -5.67
N SER A 162 -79.48 0.65 -4.71
CA SER A 162 -80.70 1.42 -4.96
C SER A 162 -80.36 2.89 -5.31
N PRO A 163 -81.19 3.57 -6.12
CA PRO A 163 -81.00 4.99 -6.43
C PRO A 163 -80.94 5.88 -5.18
N ALA A 164 -81.69 5.55 -4.12
CA ALA A 164 -81.65 6.28 -2.85
C ALA A 164 -80.29 6.15 -2.14
N GLN A 165 -79.72 4.95 -2.15
CA GLN A 165 -78.40 4.70 -1.55
C GLN A 165 -77.28 5.34 -2.38
N ALA A 166 -77.35 5.26 -3.71
CA ALA A 166 -76.43 5.95 -4.61
C ALA A 166 -76.50 7.47 -4.42
N LYS A 167 -77.70 8.03 -4.26
CA LYS A 167 -77.88 9.46 -4.00
C LYS A 167 -77.20 9.89 -2.70
N LYS A 168 -77.39 9.13 -1.61
CA LYS A 168 -76.72 9.39 -0.33
C LYS A 168 -75.19 9.37 -0.48
N TRP A 169 -74.64 8.41 -1.23
CA TRP A 169 -73.21 8.34 -1.50
C TRP A 169 -72.69 9.53 -2.31
N LEU A 170 -73.43 9.94 -3.34
CA LEU A 170 -73.11 11.12 -4.14
C LEU A 170 -73.14 12.41 -3.32
N GLU A 171 -74.13 12.58 -2.44
CA GLU A 171 -74.20 13.73 -1.51
C GLU A 171 -73.04 13.73 -0.50
N GLU A 172 -72.56 12.56 -0.08
CA GLU A 172 -71.37 12.45 0.77
C GLU A 172 -70.09 12.78 -0.02
N LEU A 173 -69.99 12.35 -1.29
CA LEU A 173 -68.88 12.70 -2.18
C LEU A 173 -68.86 14.19 -2.56
N GLU A 174 -70.03 14.79 -2.76
CA GLU A 174 -70.20 16.22 -3.04
C GLU A 174 -69.81 17.05 -1.82
N ARG A 175 -70.22 16.64 -0.61
CA ARG A 175 -69.75 17.23 0.66
C ARG A 175 -68.24 17.14 0.84
N ALA A 176 -67.63 16.05 0.37
CA ALA A 176 -66.18 15.88 0.35
C ALA A 176 -65.49 16.66 -0.79
N GLY A 177 -66.25 17.34 -1.65
CA GLY A 177 -65.73 18.14 -2.76
C GLY A 177 -65.22 17.33 -3.95
N LEU A 178 -65.61 16.06 -4.09
CA LEU A 178 -65.09 15.15 -5.12
C LEU A 178 -65.97 15.10 -6.39
N VAL A 179 -67.26 15.43 -6.25
CA VAL A 179 -68.24 15.45 -7.36
C VAL A 179 -69.12 16.69 -7.25
N GLU A 180 -69.83 16.98 -8.34
CA GLU A 180 -70.88 18.01 -8.40
C GLU A 180 -72.16 17.36 -8.94
N ILE A 181 -73.28 17.60 -8.26
CA ILE A 181 -74.60 17.09 -8.66
C ILE A 181 -75.37 18.21 -9.35
N HIS A 182 -75.66 18.00 -10.64
CA HIS A 182 -76.36 18.95 -11.50
C HIS A 182 -77.84 18.56 -11.65
N GLY A 183 -78.73 19.50 -11.32
CA GLY A 183 -80.18 19.35 -11.44
C GLY A 183 -80.86 19.02 -10.12
N GLU A 184 -81.21 20.05 -9.34
CA GLU A 184 -82.10 19.92 -8.19
C GLU A 184 -83.53 20.35 -8.57
N GLY A 185 -84.48 19.42 -8.51
CA GLY A 185 -85.91 19.72 -8.54
C GLY A 185 -86.73 18.69 -9.31
N ARG A 186 -87.63 17.99 -8.61
CA ARG A 186 -88.64 16.96 -9.05
C ARG A 186 -88.18 15.84 -10.00
N ASP A 187 -87.06 15.96 -10.68
CA ASP A 187 -86.48 14.93 -11.52
C ASP A 187 -85.77 13.90 -10.65
N SER A 188 -86.27 12.67 -10.72
CA SER A 188 -85.81 11.51 -9.95
C SER A 188 -84.39 11.05 -10.29
N ASN A 189 -83.66 11.75 -11.17
CA ASN A 189 -82.45 11.25 -11.83
C ASN A 189 -81.44 12.36 -12.22
N PRO A 190 -80.79 13.01 -11.24
CA PRO A 190 -79.82 14.09 -11.48
C PRO A 190 -78.59 13.61 -12.25
N LEU A 191 -77.90 14.55 -12.89
CA LEU A 191 -76.62 14.31 -13.54
C LEU A 191 -75.49 14.60 -12.56
N VAL A 192 -74.42 13.82 -12.59
CA VAL A 192 -73.27 13.98 -11.70
C VAL A 192 -72.02 14.05 -12.54
N SER A 193 -71.13 14.98 -12.21
CA SER A 193 -69.80 15.09 -12.80
C SER A 193 -68.73 15.03 -11.71
N LYS A 194 -67.51 14.62 -12.06
CA LYS A 194 -66.37 14.79 -11.15
C LYS A 194 -66.04 16.28 -11.02
N LYS A 195 -65.75 16.73 -9.81
CA LYS A 195 -65.27 18.09 -9.58
C LYS A 195 -63.80 18.19 -10.04
N LYS A 196 -63.48 19.20 -10.84
CA LYS A 196 -62.12 19.45 -11.34
C LYS A 196 -61.21 20.02 -10.26
#